data_AF-A0AAN7QSR8-F1
#
_entry.id   AF-A0AAN7QSR8-F1
#
_cell.length_a   1.000
_cell.length_b   1.000
_cell.length_c   1.000
_cell.angle_alpha   90.00
_cell.angle_beta   90.00
_cell.angle_gamma   90.00
#
_symmetry.space_group_name_H-M   'P 1'
#
loop_
_entity.id
_entity.type
_entity.pdbx_description
1 polymer ?
#
loop_
_entity_poly.entity_id
_entity_poly.type
_entity_poly.pdbx_seq_one_letter_code
_entity_poly.pdbx_strand_id
1 'polypeptide(L)'
;MEESDRDYALEEFEDSLSSVSTETDDEGGDGGVVDQPRKEEVESEQEEEEEEEEEEEEEEEEDDDDDDEDDGMVSEDTSQNDPPKPLRREDGPGDDSVDIMMRSRKNKALLHFRCRVEDAILGNYLLTGSPEKSFSAPGRRPERHYSIAGKEPLRDISLWGVPLLPSAGHEGTDVILLKFLKASDFKVSDAFHMLRSTLRWREENKVDGIFDEKFPPEMEKLVYVSSTDLEGRPICYHAYGGALKDKESYTRVFGSSQKCDEFFRWTVQFMERSVRRCLSLRPGGVDSMIHIMDLKNLQKSSMKDLRGVLKNNFGLLHDNYPELIHKHVMINVPFWYYTYHVLFLPLIHQSNKNKFIFARPSRVTKTLLKFVAPQDLPVQYGGLKRENDNDFTESDKVSETIVWKNSTKGIQIPVHETGVTVTWDFTVVKRDNITYKEEFVPEDECSYKILIRRMKKLEGSVRNSFYINEPGMIVISIDNLTYKKKRVFYRSKIRPAMYIFFKS
;
A
#
# COMPACT_ATOMS: atom_id res chain seq x y z
N MET A 1 -23.12 -41.85 -42.14
CA MET A 1 -24.34 -41.10 -41.79
C MET A 1 -24.54 -41.25 -40.31
N GLU A 2 -24.26 -40.28 -39.48
CA GLU A 2 -23.55 -39.01 -39.59
C GLU A 2 -23.49 -38.58 -38.12
N GLU A 3 -22.30 -38.50 -37.56
CA GLU A 3 -22.05 -37.86 -36.28
C GLU A 3 -20.74 -37.12 -36.51
N SER A 4 -20.88 -35.86 -36.93
CA SER A 4 -19.78 -34.92 -37.11
C SER A 4 -19.98 -33.73 -36.18
N ASP A 5 -18.86 -33.07 -35.93
CA ASP A 5 -18.73 -31.74 -35.35
C ASP A 5 -18.46 -31.73 -33.84
N ARG A 6 -17.22 -32.13 -33.51
CA ARG A 6 -16.34 -31.45 -32.55
C ARG A 6 -14.91 -31.96 -32.74
N ASP A 7 -14.04 -31.08 -33.26
CA ASP A 7 -12.61 -30.95 -32.95
C ASP A 7 -11.88 -30.35 -34.16
N TYR A 8 -11.50 -29.07 -34.03
CA TYR A 8 -10.47 -28.43 -34.83
C TYR A 8 -9.74 -27.38 -33.97
N ALA A 9 -8.44 -27.31 -34.20
CA ALA A 9 -7.48 -26.27 -33.78
C ALA A 9 -6.74 -26.47 -32.44
N LEU A 10 -5.83 -27.45 -32.42
CA LEU A 10 -4.54 -27.41 -31.71
C LEU A 10 -3.54 -28.25 -32.50
N GLU A 11 -2.65 -27.61 -33.27
CA GLU A 11 -1.33 -28.13 -33.66
C GLU A 11 -0.66 -27.14 -34.63
N GLU A 12 0.35 -26.41 -34.16
CA GLU A 12 1.58 -26.14 -34.93
C GLU A 12 2.62 -25.46 -34.00
N PHE A 13 3.89 -25.79 -34.23
CA PHE A 13 5.12 -25.26 -33.61
C PHE A 13 5.70 -25.98 -32.37
N GLU A 14 6.14 -27.23 -32.56
CA GLU A 14 7.43 -27.70 -32.04
C GLU A 14 8.09 -28.63 -33.07
N ASP A 15 9.12 -28.15 -33.78
CA ASP A 15 10.30 -28.95 -34.14
C ASP A 15 11.30 -28.10 -34.94
N SER A 16 12.44 -27.76 -34.32
CA SER A 16 13.76 -27.90 -34.96
C SER A 16 14.89 -27.44 -34.01
N LEU A 17 15.48 -28.38 -33.26
CA LEU A 17 16.88 -28.31 -32.81
C LEU A 17 17.44 -29.74 -32.59
N SER A 18 18.15 -30.26 -33.59
CA SER A 18 19.36 -31.12 -33.48
C SER A 18 19.81 -31.38 -34.94
N SER A 19 21.07 -31.40 -35.36
CA SER A 19 22.32 -31.90 -34.76
C SER A 19 23.52 -31.45 -35.62
N VAL A 20 24.70 -31.35 -35.02
CA VAL A 20 26.01 -31.11 -35.66
C VAL A 20 26.64 -32.44 -36.13
N SER A 21 27.29 -32.48 -37.31
CA SER A 21 28.71 -32.90 -37.56
C SER A 21 28.99 -33.52 -38.96
N THR A 22 30.23 -33.26 -39.44
CA THR A 22 31.14 -33.95 -40.40
C THR A 22 31.07 -33.72 -41.93
N GLU A 23 32.12 -33.01 -42.44
CA GLU A 23 33.15 -33.38 -43.47
C GLU A 23 32.70 -34.12 -44.77
N THR A 24 33.14 -33.85 -46.02
CA THR A 24 34.40 -33.33 -46.65
C THR A 24 34.20 -33.15 -48.18
N ASP A 25 35.05 -32.32 -48.82
CA ASP A 25 35.49 -32.26 -50.24
C ASP A 25 34.44 -31.94 -51.35
N ASP A 26 34.69 -31.20 -52.45
CA ASP A 26 35.89 -30.63 -53.09
C ASP A 26 35.52 -29.52 -54.12
N GLU A 27 36.48 -28.63 -54.38
CA GLU A 27 36.76 -27.76 -55.54
C GLU A 27 35.69 -26.93 -56.32
N GLY A 28 35.88 -25.59 -56.28
CA GLY A 28 36.23 -24.81 -57.49
C GLY A 28 35.26 -23.72 -57.96
N GLY A 29 35.66 -22.44 -57.89
CA GLY A 29 35.10 -21.38 -58.77
C GLY A 29 34.99 -19.95 -58.21
N ASP A 30 36.14 -19.26 -58.15
CA ASP A 30 36.42 -17.82 -58.35
C ASP A 30 35.29 -16.74 -58.33
N GLY A 31 35.50 -15.70 -57.50
CA GLY A 31 35.49 -14.32 -58.00
C GLY A 31 34.37 -13.36 -57.59
N GLY A 32 34.56 -12.62 -56.48
CA GLY A 32 34.42 -11.15 -56.52
C GLY A 32 33.23 -10.45 -55.82
N VAL A 33 33.63 -9.64 -54.82
CA VAL A 33 33.08 -8.31 -54.43
C VAL A 33 31.98 -8.25 -53.34
N VAL A 34 32.45 -7.95 -52.12
CA VAL A 34 31.95 -6.97 -51.12
C VAL A 34 30.43 -6.76 -51.03
N ASP A 35 29.84 -7.25 -49.94
CA ASP A 35 28.55 -6.77 -49.44
C ASP A 35 28.67 -6.36 -47.96
N GLN A 36 28.02 -5.24 -47.60
CA GLN A 36 28.03 -4.62 -46.27
C GLN A 36 27.04 -5.36 -45.33
N PRO A 37 27.25 -5.40 -44.00
CA PRO A 37 26.25 -5.91 -43.08
C PRO A 37 25.30 -4.80 -42.58
N ARG A 38 24.12 -5.25 -42.09
CA ARG A 38 23.05 -4.58 -41.30
C ARG A 38 21.83 -4.09 -42.08
N LYS A 39 20.83 -4.99 -42.20
CA LYS A 39 19.41 -4.64 -42.38
C LYS A 39 18.54 -4.94 -41.15
N GLU A 40 19.00 -5.77 -40.20
CA GLU A 40 18.23 -6.11 -38.99
C GLU A 40 18.26 -5.02 -37.90
N GLU A 41 19.17 -4.04 -37.96
CA GLU A 41 19.18 -2.91 -37.01
C GLU A 41 18.25 -1.76 -37.43
N VAL A 42 17.73 -1.75 -38.66
CA VAL A 42 16.87 -0.66 -39.15
C VAL A 42 15.39 -1.00 -39.01
N GLU A 43 15.00 -2.27 -39.04
CA GLU A 43 13.61 -2.68 -38.74
C GLU A 43 13.29 -2.58 -37.23
N SER A 44 14.28 -2.74 -36.35
CA SER A 44 14.09 -2.57 -34.90
C SER A 44 13.99 -1.11 -34.44
N GLU A 45 14.65 -0.18 -35.14
CA GLU A 45 14.51 1.26 -34.88
C GLU A 45 13.17 1.82 -35.41
N GLN A 46 12.54 1.19 -36.41
CA GLN A 46 11.22 1.61 -36.91
C GLN A 46 10.04 1.06 -36.07
N GLU A 47 10.16 -0.13 -35.47
CA GLU A 47 9.16 -0.62 -34.51
C GLU A 47 9.21 0.12 -33.16
N GLU A 48 10.39 0.62 -32.72
CA GLU A 48 10.48 1.47 -31.51
C GLU A 48 9.94 2.89 -31.73
N GLU A 49 10.06 3.46 -32.94
CA GLU A 49 9.47 4.77 -33.27
C GLU A 49 7.93 4.72 -33.43
N GLU A 50 7.35 3.62 -33.91
CA GLU A 50 5.89 3.45 -33.99
C GLU A 50 5.25 3.16 -32.61
N GLU A 51 5.97 2.52 -31.68
CA GLU A 51 5.50 2.36 -30.27
C GLU A 51 5.62 3.66 -29.44
N GLU A 52 6.58 4.54 -29.72
CA GLU A 52 6.68 5.86 -29.05
C GLU A 52 5.58 6.84 -29.52
N GLU A 53 5.12 6.76 -30.78
CA GLU A 53 4.02 7.60 -31.29
C GLU A 53 2.62 7.14 -30.77
N GLU A 54 2.39 5.84 -30.57
CA GLU A 54 1.16 5.34 -29.91
C GLU A 54 1.09 5.68 -28.40
N GLU A 55 2.24 5.79 -27.70
CA GLU A 55 2.31 6.28 -26.31
C GLU A 55 2.06 7.80 -26.21
N GLU A 56 2.40 8.57 -27.25
CA GLU A 56 2.11 10.01 -27.30
C GLU A 56 0.62 10.32 -27.58
N GLU A 57 -0.12 9.48 -28.31
CA GLU A 57 -1.56 9.70 -28.59
C GLU A 57 -2.50 9.24 -27.45
N GLU A 58 -2.16 8.19 -26.68
CA GLU A 58 -2.99 7.77 -25.54
C GLU A 58 -2.79 8.64 -24.26
N GLU A 59 -1.64 9.32 -24.11
CA GLU A 59 -1.45 10.36 -23.05
C GLU A 59 -2.31 11.61 -23.29
N GLU A 60 -2.83 11.82 -24.51
CA GLU A 60 -3.67 12.96 -24.87
C GLU A 60 -5.17 12.78 -24.51
N GLU A 61 -5.68 11.55 -24.33
CA GLU A 61 -7.14 11.31 -24.08
C GLU A 61 -7.52 10.96 -22.62
N GLU A 62 -6.61 10.55 -21.72
CA GLU A 62 -6.96 10.10 -20.34
C GLU A 62 -6.57 11.08 -19.20
N ASP A 63 -7.33 12.14 -18.93
CA ASP A 63 -7.63 12.67 -17.57
C ASP A 63 -8.16 14.11 -17.70
N ASP A 64 -9.16 14.33 -18.57
CA ASP A 64 -9.96 15.56 -18.62
C ASP A 64 -11.00 15.62 -17.47
N ASP A 65 -10.96 14.68 -16.53
CA ASP A 65 -11.84 14.64 -15.37
C ASP A 65 -11.33 15.53 -14.22
N ASP A 66 -11.79 16.77 -14.28
CA ASP A 66 -12.21 17.52 -13.10
C ASP A 66 -13.61 17.03 -12.68
N ASP A 67 -13.68 15.93 -11.94
CA ASP A 67 -14.76 15.72 -10.98
C ASP A 67 -14.24 14.92 -9.78
N ASP A 68 -14.53 15.44 -8.59
CA ASP A 68 -14.28 14.81 -7.30
C ASP A 68 -15.24 13.61 -7.08
N GLU A 69 -15.18 12.60 -7.95
CA GLU A 69 -15.86 11.32 -7.77
C GLU A 69 -14.86 10.16 -7.55
N ASP A 70 -15.36 9.16 -6.83
CA ASP A 70 -14.64 8.09 -6.15
C ASP A 70 -13.92 7.12 -7.09
N ASP A 71 -12.75 7.50 -7.59
CA ASP A 71 -11.89 6.57 -8.33
C ASP A 71 -11.06 5.69 -7.38
N GLY A 72 -11.73 4.72 -6.78
CA GLY A 72 -11.13 3.44 -6.46
C GLY A 72 -11.47 2.47 -7.59
N MET A 73 -10.52 2.17 -8.47
CA MET A 73 -10.71 1.20 -9.56
C MET A 73 -11.14 -0.16 -8.98
N VAL A 74 -12.44 -0.42 -9.01
CA VAL A 74 -13.05 -1.72 -8.81
C VAL A 74 -13.17 -2.34 -10.19
N SER A 75 -12.64 -3.54 -10.36
CA SER A 75 -12.73 -4.30 -11.61
C SER A 75 -14.20 -4.54 -11.98
N GLU A 76 -14.70 -3.88 -13.03
CA GLU A 76 -15.95 -4.26 -13.71
C GLU A 76 -15.72 -5.51 -14.55
N ASP A 77 -16.70 -6.42 -14.50
CA ASP A 77 -16.86 -7.48 -15.48
C ASP A 77 -18.27 -7.36 -16.07
N THR A 78 -18.35 -7.60 -17.37
CA THR A 78 -19.47 -7.26 -18.24
C THR A 78 -20.58 -8.31 -18.18
N SER A 79 -21.83 -7.87 -18.04
CA SER A 79 -22.97 -8.61 -18.59
C SER A 79 -24.03 -7.64 -19.08
N GLN A 80 -24.28 -7.69 -20.38
CA GLN A 80 -25.28 -6.94 -21.14
C GLN A 80 -26.67 -7.02 -20.50
N ASN A 81 -27.38 -5.89 -20.41
CA ASN A 81 -28.81 -5.73 -20.73
C ASN A 81 -29.20 -4.23 -20.73
N ASP A 82 -30.06 -3.87 -21.67
CA ASP A 82 -30.49 -2.53 -22.11
C ASP A 82 -30.81 -1.46 -21.03
N PRO A 83 -30.71 -0.14 -21.38
CA PRO A 83 -30.89 0.94 -20.42
C PRO A 83 -32.38 1.26 -20.16
N PRO A 84 -32.82 1.44 -18.90
CA PRO A 84 -34.10 2.09 -18.63
C PRO A 84 -33.92 3.62 -18.51
N LYS A 85 -34.79 4.34 -19.22
CA LYS A 85 -34.96 5.81 -19.18
C LYS A 85 -35.12 6.36 -17.75
N PRO A 86 -34.78 7.64 -17.50
CA PRO A 86 -34.68 8.18 -16.15
C PRO A 86 -36.07 8.45 -15.56
N LEU A 87 -36.39 7.76 -14.47
CA LEU A 87 -37.47 8.15 -13.56
C LEU A 87 -36.88 8.94 -12.40
N ARG A 88 -37.43 10.14 -12.21
CA ARG A 88 -37.12 11.07 -11.13
C ARG A 88 -37.14 10.36 -9.77
N ARG A 89 -36.10 10.62 -8.97
CA ARG A 89 -35.99 10.19 -7.57
C ARG A 89 -37.17 10.74 -6.78
N GLU A 90 -38.00 9.85 -6.24
CA GLU A 90 -38.81 10.13 -5.07
C GLU A 90 -38.11 9.46 -3.88
N ASP A 91 -37.67 10.28 -2.92
CA ASP A 91 -37.10 9.84 -1.65
C ASP A 91 -38.17 9.12 -0.82
N GLY A 92 -37.99 7.81 -0.61
CA GLY A 92 -38.83 6.97 0.23
C GLY A 92 -38.04 6.28 1.36
N PRO A 93 -38.66 5.92 2.50
CA PRO A 93 -38.00 5.53 3.75
C PRO A 93 -37.54 4.05 3.79
N GLY A 94 -36.97 3.55 2.70
CA GLY A 94 -36.64 2.11 2.52
C GLY A 94 -35.29 1.66 3.07
N ASP A 95 -34.33 2.57 3.23
CA ASP A 95 -32.92 2.26 3.46
C ASP A 95 -32.63 1.78 4.91
N ASP A 96 -33.22 2.46 5.90
CA ASP A 96 -33.02 2.17 7.33
C ASP A 96 -33.39 0.72 7.72
N SER A 97 -34.37 0.12 7.04
CA SER A 97 -34.89 -1.21 7.39
C SER A 97 -33.90 -2.34 7.06
N VAL A 98 -33.19 -2.22 5.94
CA VAL A 98 -32.21 -3.21 5.47
C VAL A 98 -30.95 -3.14 6.35
N ASP A 99 -30.53 -1.94 6.71
CA ASP A 99 -29.39 -1.70 7.60
C ASP A 99 -29.63 -2.22 9.02
N ILE A 100 -30.82 -1.98 9.58
CA ILE A 100 -31.22 -2.54 10.88
C ILE A 100 -31.19 -4.07 10.82
N MET A 101 -31.72 -4.68 9.76
CA MET A 101 -31.73 -6.13 9.59
C MET A 101 -30.32 -6.71 9.47
N MET A 102 -29.45 -6.09 8.67
CA MET A 102 -28.04 -6.49 8.56
C MET A 102 -27.32 -6.41 9.90
N ARG A 103 -27.49 -5.31 10.63
CA ARG A 103 -26.88 -5.12 11.96
C ARG A 103 -27.35 -6.18 12.95
N SER A 104 -28.64 -6.53 12.94
CA SER A 104 -29.21 -7.61 13.75
C SER A 104 -28.58 -8.97 13.43
N ARG A 105 -28.42 -9.30 12.13
CA ARG A 105 -27.75 -10.55 11.70
C ARG A 105 -26.28 -10.61 12.16
N LYS A 106 -25.54 -9.52 12.00
CA LYS A 106 -24.13 -9.41 12.44
C LYS A 106 -24.01 -9.57 13.96
N ASN A 107 -24.90 -8.93 14.73
CA ASN A 107 -24.94 -9.08 16.19
C ASN A 107 -25.27 -10.52 16.63
N LYS A 108 -26.21 -11.18 15.94
CA LYS A 108 -26.54 -12.59 16.21
C LYS A 108 -25.35 -13.51 15.90
N ALA A 109 -24.63 -13.27 14.81
CA ALA A 109 -23.42 -14.02 14.46
C ALA A 109 -22.34 -13.83 15.53
N LEU A 110 -22.12 -12.60 16.01
CA LEU A 110 -21.18 -12.32 17.11
C LEU A 110 -21.57 -13.06 18.39
N LEU A 111 -22.84 -13.00 18.80
CA LEU A 111 -23.30 -13.70 20.00
C LEU A 111 -23.09 -15.22 19.89
N HIS A 112 -23.47 -15.82 18.75
CA HIS A 112 -23.27 -17.24 18.52
C HIS A 112 -21.79 -17.62 18.50
N PHE A 113 -20.94 -16.74 17.95
CA PHE A 113 -19.50 -16.96 17.92
C PHE A 113 -18.87 -16.87 19.31
N ARG A 114 -19.27 -15.90 20.14
CA ARG A 114 -18.88 -15.82 21.56
C ARG A 114 -19.20 -17.11 22.29
N CYS A 115 -20.44 -17.59 22.22
CA CYS A 115 -20.85 -18.83 22.89
C CYS A 115 -20.00 -20.02 22.44
N ARG A 116 -19.71 -20.12 21.15
CA ARG A 116 -18.89 -21.21 20.59
C ARG A 116 -17.43 -21.16 21.05
N VAL A 117 -16.83 -19.97 21.08
CA VAL A 117 -15.47 -19.77 21.59
C VAL A 117 -15.39 -20.06 23.08
N GLU A 118 -16.37 -19.59 23.85
CA GLU A 118 -16.47 -19.85 25.28
C GLU A 118 -16.59 -21.34 25.59
N ASP A 119 -17.51 -22.05 24.94
CA ASP A 119 -17.66 -23.51 25.09
C ASP A 119 -16.36 -24.24 24.71
N ALA A 120 -15.64 -23.78 23.70
CA ALA A 120 -14.37 -24.36 23.27
C ALA A 120 -13.21 -24.15 24.25
N ILE A 121 -13.16 -22.99 24.90
CA ILE A 121 -12.16 -22.68 25.94
C ILE A 121 -12.48 -23.50 27.20
N LEU A 122 -13.74 -23.46 27.66
CA LEU A 122 -14.18 -24.19 28.86
C LEU A 122 -14.12 -25.72 28.68
N GLY A 123 -14.39 -26.21 27.47
CA GLY A 123 -14.28 -27.62 27.09
C GLY A 123 -12.87 -28.05 26.68
N ASN A 124 -11.88 -27.16 26.75
CA ASN A 124 -10.47 -27.40 26.42
C ASN A 124 -10.23 -28.04 25.05
N TYR A 125 -11.06 -27.74 24.05
CA TYR A 125 -10.97 -28.29 22.68
C TYR A 125 -10.62 -27.25 21.62
N LEU A 126 -10.44 -25.98 22.02
CA LEU A 126 -10.05 -24.90 21.11
C LEU A 126 -8.72 -25.22 20.40
N LEU A 127 -7.70 -25.69 21.13
CA LEU A 127 -6.39 -26.05 20.56
C LEU A 127 -6.27 -27.54 20.21
N THR A 128 -6.78 -28.42 21.07
CA THR A 128 -6.54 -29.88 21.04
C THR A 128 -7.40 -30.67 20.03
N GLY A 129 -8.43 -30.06 19.42
CA GLY A 129 -9.37 -30.82 18.58
C GLY A 129 -10.65 -31.19 19.33
N SER A 130 -11.79 -31.19 18.64
CA SER A 130 -13.01 -31.76 19.21
C SER A 130 -12.75 -33.24 19.55
N PRO A 131 -13.20 -33.75 20.71
CA PRO A 131 -13.06 -35.17 21.08
C PRO A 131 -13.83 -36.15 20.15
N GLU A 132 -14.45 -35.70 19.05
CA GLU A 132 -15.38 -36.50 18.25
C GLU A 132 -14.76 -37.43 17.18
N LYS A 133 -13.44 -37.63 17.11
CA LYS A 133 -12.83 -38.57 16.13
C LYS A 133 -12.54 -39.99 16.63
N SER A 134 -13.08 -40.40 17.78
CA SER A 134 -13.03 -41.80 18.22
C SER A 134 -14.38 -42.32 18.69
N PHE A 135 -15.39 -42.38 17.81
CA PHE A 135 -16.60 -43.15 18.07
C PHE A 135 -17.03 -43.95 16.84
N SER A 136 -16.37 -45.09 16.64
CA SER A 136 -16.98 -46.24 15.98
C SER A 136 -17.82 -47.02 17.00
N ALA A 137 -19.07 -46.60 17.24
CA ALA A 137 -20.18 -47.45 17.68
C ALA A 137 -21.49 -46.63 17.75
N PRO A 138 -22.59 -47.09 17.12
CA PRO A 138 -23.86 -46.39 17.17
C PRO A 138 -24.63 -46.74 18.46
N GLY A 139 -25.19 -45.73 19.12
CA GLY A 139 -26.26 -45.92 20.11
C GLY A 139 -25.88 -45.67 21.56
N ARG A 140 -25.59 -44.42 21.91
CA ARG A 140 -26.00 -43.82 23.20
C ARG A 140 -25.75 -42.31 23.16
N ARG A 141 -26.79 -41.49 23.38
CA ARG A 141 -26.61 -40.07 23.71
C ARG A 141 -25.83 -39.99 25.03
N PRO A 142 -24.69 -39.31 25.11
CA PRO A 142 -24.09 -39.03 26.41
C PRO A 142 -24.88 -37.89 27.05
N GLU A 143 -25.46 -38.15 28.22
CA GLU A 143 -25.82 -37.09 29.15
C GLU A 143 -24.55 -36.30 29.50
N ARG A 144 -24.55 -34.98 29.28
CA ARG A 144 -23.45 -34.11 29.67
C ARG A 144 -23.42 -33.98 31.19
N HIS A 145 -22.79 -34.93 31.87
CA HIS A 145 -22.37 -34.73 33.24
C HIS A 145 -21.11 -33.84 33.24
N TYR A 146 -21.25 -32.61 33.72
CA TYR A 146 -20.12 -31.78 34.09
C TYR A 146 -19.41 -32.42 35.30
N SER A 147 -18.43 -33.28 35.05
CA SER A 147 -17.54 -33.76 36.09
C SER A 147 -16.65 -32.62 36.57
N ILE A 148 -16.97 -32.09 37.75
CA ILE A 148 -16.12 -31.20 38.55
C ILE A 148 -14.98 -32.05 39.12
N ALA A 149 -14.00 -32.40 38.30
CA ALA A 149 -12.78 -33.08 38.75
C ALA A 149 -11.62 -32.72 37.82
N GLY A 150 -10.73 -31.84 38.30
CA GLY A 150 -9.51 -31.44 37.61
C GLY A 150 -9.62 -30.08 36.92
N LYS A 151 -9.70 -28.98 37.68
CA LYS A 151 -9.33 -27.66 37.16
C LYS A 151 -7.82 -27.68 36.89
N GLU A 152 -7.40 -28.11 35.70
CA GLU A 152 -6.28 -27.42 35.08
C GLU A 152 -6.65 -25.93 35.04
N PRO A 153 -5.74 -25.01 35.40
CA PRO A 153 -6.06 -23.58 35.30
C PRO A 153 -6.51 -23.34 33.86
N LEU A 154 -7.72 -22.78 33.70
CA LEU A 154 -8.22 -22.34 32.39
C LEU A 154 -7.04 -21.66 31.70
N ARG A 155 -6.56 -22.22 30.59
CA ARG A 155 -5.47 -21.60 29.85
C ARG A 155 -5.95 -20.19 29.56
N ASP A 156 -5.20 -19.20 30.01
CA ASP A 156 -5.51 -17.80 29.77
C ASP A 156 -5.16 -17.51 28.30
N ILE A 157 -6.03 -17.98 27.40
CA ILE A 157 -5.79 -17.90 25.96
C ILE A 157 -6.05 -16.47 25.54
N SER A 158 -4.99 -15.82 25.05
CA SER A 158 -5.05 -14.49 24.49
C SER A 158 -4.58 -14.49 23.04
N LEU A 159 -5.04 -13.51 22.28
CA LEU A 159 -4.56 -13.22 20.94
C LEU A 159 -4.25 -11.74 20.85
N TRP A 160 -3.04 -11.39 20.42
CA TRP A 160 -2.56 -10.01 20.33
C TRP A 160 -2.70 -9.22 21.65
N GLY A 161 -2.53 -9.90 22.79
CA GLY A 161 -2.64 -9.29 24.13
C GLY A 161 -4.08 -9.13 24.63
N VAL A 162 -5.08 -9.61 23.88
CA VAL A 162 -6.50 -9.57 24.27
C VAL A 162 -6.95 -10.97 24.72
N PRO A 163 -7.50 -11.12 25.94
CA PRO A 163 -8.09 -12.39 26.39
C PRO A 163 -9.26 -12.81 25.50
N LEU A 164 -9.29 -14.09 25.09
CA LEU A 164 -10.33 -14.62 24.21
C LEU A 164 -11.56 -15.14 24.96
N LEU A 165 -11.49 -15.31 26.28
CA LEU A 165 -12.62 -15.80 27.08
C LEU A 165 -13.72 -14.74 27.16
N PRO A 166 -14.90 -14.93 26.53
CA PRO A 166 -15.92 -13.88 26.48
C PRO A 166 -16.50 -13.52 27.84
N SER A 167 -16.64 -14.48 28.76
CA SER A 167 -17.11 -14.24 30.13
C SER A 167 -16.15 -13.43 31.00
N ALA A 168 -14.87 -13.29 30.59
CA ALA A 168 -13.95 -12.36 31.25
C ALA A 168 -14.34 -10.89 30.99
N GLY A 169 -15.20 -10.61 30.01
CA GLY A 169 -15.77 -9.28 29.77
C GLY A 169 -14.78 -8.23 29.28
N HIS A 170 -13.63 -8.64 28.72
CA HIS A 170 -12.63 -7.71 28.22
C HIS A 170 -13.14 -7.01 26.95
N GLU A 171 -13.07 -5.67 26.92
CA GLU A 171 -13.65 -4.84 25.85
C GLU A 171 -13.11 -5.18 24.46
N GLY A 172 -11.84 -5.58 24.37
CA GLY A 172 -11.20 -5.96 23.12
C GLY A 172 -11.60 -7.33 22.56
N THR A 173 -12.20 -8.23 23.37
CA THR A 173 -12.50 -9.60 22.92
C THR A 173 -13.42 -9.58 21.70
N ASP A 174 -14.44 -8.72 21.72
CA ASP A 174 -15.34 -8.56 20.59
C ASP A 174 -14.67 -8.01 19.35
N VAL A 175 -13.71 -7.10 19.51
CA VAL A 175 -12.95 -6.53 18.40
C VAL A 175 -12.21 -7.65 17.67
N ILE A 176 -11.56 -8.54 18.43
CA ILE A 176 -10.89 -9.71 17.87
C ILE A 176 -11.89 -10.63 17.17
N LEU A 177 -12.97 -11.04 17.86
CA LEU A 177 -13.96 -11.96 17.29
C LEU A 177 -14.62 -11.40 16.02
N LEU A 178 -14.88 -10.09 15.98
CA LEU A 178 -15.42 -9.42 14.80
C LEU A 178 -14.47 -9.42 13.62
N LYS A 179 -13.14 -9.40 13.83
CA LYS A 179 -12.16 -9.54 12.75
C LYS A 179 -12.27 -10.90 12.06
N PHE A 180 -12.36 -11.98 12.84
CA PHE A 180 -12.56 -13.31 12.29
C PHE A 180 -13.91 -13.47 11.61
N LEU A 181 -14.98 -12.89 12.17
CA LEU A 181 -16.29 -12.90 11.52
C LEU A 181 -16.29 -12.14 10.19
N LYS A 182 -15.71 -10.94 10.15
CA LYS A 182 -15.62 -10.13 8.93
C LYS A 182 -14.84 -10.87 7.83
N ALA A 183 -13.69 -11.47 8.16
CA ALA A 183 -12.90 -12.25 7.20
C ALA A 183 -13.57 -13.55 6.76
N SER A 184 -14.66 -13.98 7.41
CA SER A 184 -15.42 -15.19 7.07
C SER A 184 -16.86 -14.88 6.65
N ASP A 185 -17.14 -13.67 6.16
CA ASP A 185 -18.49 -13.23 5.76
C ASP A 185 -19.57 -13.48 6.82
N PHE A 186 -19.21 -13.32 8.09
CA PHE A 186 -20.02 -13.57 9.28
C PHE A 186 -20.52 -15.03 9.42
N LYS A 187 -19.89 -15.99 8.73
CA LYS A 187 -20.13 -17.43 8.91
C LYS A 187 -19.39 -17.92 10.15
N VAL A 188 -20.15 -18.18 11.22
CA VAL A 188 -19.59 -18.52 12.54
C VAL A 188 -18.73 -19.79 12.52
N SER A 189 -19.06 -20.77 11.68
CA SER A 189 -18.26 -21.99 11.59
C SER A 189 -16.88 -21.76 10.99
N ASP A 190 -16.82 -20.95 9.93
CA ASP A 190 -15.60 -20.63 9.21
C ASP A 190 -14.71 -19.73 10.07
N ALA A 191 -15.31 -18.71 10.73
CA ALA A 191 -14.61 -17.85 11.68
C ALA A 191 -14.00 -18.65 12.85
N PHE A 192 -14.72 -19.64 13.38
CA PHE A 192 -14.22 -20.51 14.43
C PHE A 192 -13.09 -21.44 13.94
N HIS A 193 -13.21 -21.98 12.73
CA HIS A 193 -12.14 -22.77 12.13
C HIS A 193 -10.88 -21.93 11.93
N MET A 194 -11.02 -20.72 11.36
CA MET A 194 -9.93 -19.78 11.14
C MET A 194 -9.24 -19.39 12.45
N LEU A 195 -10.00 -19.04 13.50
CA LEU A 195 -9.44 -18.73 14.82
C LEU A 195 -8.60 -19.90 15.37
N ARG A 196 -9.09 -21.13 15.25
CA ARG A 196 -8.34 -22.32 15.70
C ARG A 196 -7.07 -22.55 14.89
N SER A 197 -7.15 -22.38 13.57
CA SER A 197 -6.00 -22.49 12.68
C SER A 197 -4.93 -21.46 13.03
N THR A 198 -5.32 -20.19 13.22
CA THR A 198 -4.40 -19.13 13.64
C THR A 198 -3.75 -19.45 14.98
N LEU A 199 -4.51 -19.87 15.99
CA LEU A 199 -3.96 -20.20 17.32
C LEU A 199 -2.98 -21.39 17.27
N ARG A 200 -3.29 -22.43 16.48
CA ARG A 200 -2.38 -23.55 16.27
C ARG A 200 -1.11 -23.12 15.54
N TRP A 201 -1.26 -22.36 14.46
CA TRP A 201 -0.13 -21.83 13.70
C TRP A 201 0.80 -21.01 14.60
N ARG A 202 0.25 -20.21 15.52
CA ARG A 202 1.04 -19.46 16.52
C ARG A 202 1.87 -20.36 17.42
N GLU A 203 1.31 -21.46 17.91
CA GLU A 203 1.99 -22.45 18.74
C GLU A 203 3.11 -23.16 17.94
N GLU A 204 2.79 -23.64 16.75
CA GLU A 204 3.71 -24.34 15.85
C GLU A 204 4.90 -23.45 15.44
N ASN A 205 4.66 -22.16 15.19
CA ASN A 205 5.67 -21.20 14.76
C ASN A 205 6.33 -20.43 15.91
N LYS A 206 5.99 -20.74 17.17
CA LYS A 206 6.53 -20.10 18.38
C LYS A 206 6.39 -18.57 18.34
N VAL A 207 5.24 -18.08 17.89
CA VAL A 207 5.01 -16.64 17.65
C VAL A 207 5.08 -15.83 18.93
N ASP A 208 4.67 -16.38 20.07
CA ASP A 208 4.69 -15.64 21.34
C ASP A 208 6.11 -15.29 21.81
N GLY A 209 7.12 -16.10 21.45
CA GLY A 209 8.53 -15.85 21.71
C GLY A 209 9.24 -15.02 20.64
N ILE A 210 8.54 -14.60 19.58
CA ILE A 210 9.19 -14.00 18.41
C ILE A 210 9.83 -12.64 18.71
N PHE A 211 9.40 -11.95 19.77
CA PHE A 211 9.92 -10.63 20.12
C PHE A 211 11.39 -10.64 20.52
N ASP A 212 11.87 -11.78 21.04
CA ASP A 212 13.25 -11.97 21.52
C ASP A 212 14.20 -12.37 20.38
N GLU A 213 13.66 -12.72 19.21
CA GLU A 213 14.45 -13.06 18.04
C GLU A 213 15.15 -11.82 17.46
N LYS A 214 16.39 -12.04 16.99
CA LYS A 214 17.21 -10.98 16.41
C LYS A 214 17.33 -11.21 14.93
N PHE A 215 17.09 -10.13 14.18
CA PHE A 215 17.20 -10.11 12.73
C PHE A 215 18.22 -9.05 12.31
N PRO A 216 18.78 -9.15 11.09
CA PRO A 216 19.69 -8.16 10.55
C PRO A 216 19.05 -6.76 10.54
N PRO A 217 19.78 -5.70 10.96
CA PRO A 217 19.27 -4.32 10.94
C PRO A 217 18.87 -3.83 9.54
N GLU A 218 19.40 -4.47 8.50
CA GLU A 218 19.06 -4.20 7.10
C GLU A 218 17.57 -4.44 6.82
N MET A 219 16.93 -5.38 7.53
CA MET A 219 15.50 -5.65 7.37
C MET A 219 14.64 -4.48 7.88
N GLU A 220 15.07 -3.74 8.90
CA GLU A 220 14.36 -2.56 9.40
C GLU A 220 14.28 -1.43 8.37
N LYS A 221 15.18 -1.43 7.36
CA LYS A 221 15.11 -0.50 6.22
C LYS A 221 14.07 -0.91 5.18
N LEU A 222 13.65 -2.18 5.18
CA LEU A 222 12.66 -2.70 4.24
C LEU A 222 11.25 -2.28 4.61
N VAL A 223 10.92 -2.29 5.91
CA VAL A 223 9.58 -1.91 6.38
C VAL A 223 9.67 -1.05 7.63
N TYR A 224 9.02 0.11 7.60
CA TYR A 224 8.96 1.05 8.71
C TYR A 224 7.58 1.71 8.83
N VAL A 225 7.21 2.10 10.05
CA VAL A 225 6.00 2.87 10.33
C VAL A 225 6.40 4.34 10.46
N SER A 226 5.80 5.22 9.67
CA SER A 226 6.18 6.65 9.67
C SER A 226 5.01 7.60 9.92
N SER A 227 3.79 7.25 9.53
CA SER A 227 2.64 8.15 9.54
C SER A 227 1.35 7.41 9.89
N THR A 228 0.26 8.16 10.00
CA THR A 228 -1.10 7.65 10.12
C THR A 228 -1.96 8.13 8.96
N ASP A 229 -3.01 7.38 8.64
CA ASP A 229 -4.03 7.84 7.70
C ASP A 229 -4.94 8.90 8.36
N LEU A 230 -5.88 9.44 7.58
CA LEU A 230 -6.85 10.44 8.05
C LEU A 230 -7.78 9.92 9.19
N GLU A 231 -7.87 8.60 9.39
CA GLU A 231 -8.65 7.95 10.44
C GLU A 231 -7.78 7.47 11.63
N GLY A 232 -6.47 7.80 11.61
CA GLY A 232 -5.52 7.45 12.66
C GLY A 232 -4.91 6.04 12.53
N ARG A 233 -5.17 5.30 11.44
CA ARG A 233 -4.56 3.99 11.18
C ARG A 233 -3.07 4.15 10.89
N PRO A 234 -2.18 3.39 11.53
CA PRO A 234 -0.76 3.44 11.23
C PRO A 234 -0.49 3.00 9.77
N ILE A 235 0.50 3.65 9.16
CA ILE A 235 0.94 3.39 7.79
C ILE A 235 2.33 2.77 7.82
N CYS A 236 2.40 1.54 7.30
CA CYS A 236 3.62 0.77 7.13
C CYS A 236 4.13 0.94 5.69
N TYR A 237 5.32 1.51 5.53
CA TYR A 237 5.97 1.66 4.23
C TYR A 237 6.91 0.49 3.98
N HIS A 238 6.71 -0.23 2.88
CA HIS A 238 7.58 -1.28 2.37
C HIS A 238 8.45 -0.70 1.24
N ALA A 239 9.69 -0.33 1.56
CA ALA A 239 10.61 0.38 0.67
C ALA A 239 11.57 -0.58 -0.08
N TYR A 240 11.05 -1.65 -0.66
CA TYR A 240 11.85 -2.66 -1.37
C TYR A 240 12.68 -2.06 -2.51
N GLY A 241 12.07 -1.19 -3.32
CA GLY A 241 12.76 -0.56 -4.45
C GLY A 241 13.93 0.37 -4.07
N GLY A 242 13.93 0.88 -2.83
CA GLY A 242 15.04 1.65 -2.28
C GLY A 242 16.18 0.79 -1.74
N ALA A 243 15.83 -0.34 -1.13
CA ALA A 243 16.74 -1.20 -0.38
C ALA A 243 17.27 -2.41 -1.17
N LEU A 244 16.59 -2.81 -2.25
CA LEU A 244 16.90 -3.97 -3.09
C LEU A 244 17.24 -3.54 -4.53
N LYS A 245 18.07 -2.50 -4.66
CA LYS A 245 18.37 -1.88 -5.96
C LYS A 245 19.28 -2.73 -6.85
N ASP A 246 20.08 -3.60 -6.23
CA ASP A 246 21.08 -4.41 -6.92
C ASP A 246 20.94 -5.89 -6.56
N LYS A 247 21.48 -6.75 -7.44
CA LYS A 247 21.40 -8.20 -7.28
C LYS A 247 22.07 -8.69 -5.99
N GLU A 248 23.08 -7.99 -5.48
CA GLU A 248 23.77 -8.38 -4.25
C GLU A 248 22.87 -8.14 -3.03
N SER A 249 22.22 -6.98 -2.94
CA SER A 249 21.25 -6.64 -1.90
C SER A 249 20.05 -7.60 -1.90
N TYR A 250 19.53 -7.94 -3.08
CA TYR A 250 18.50 -8.99 -3.22
C TYR A 250 19.00 -10.34 -2.71
N THR A 251 20.15 -10.80 -3.22
CA THR A 251 20.77 -12.08 -2.82
C THR A 251 21.06 -12.14 -1.33
N ARG A 252 21.34 -10.99 -0.71
CA ARG A 252 21.58 -10.88 0.72
C ARG A 252 20.33 -11.18 1.54
N VAL A 253 19.16 -10.74 1.09
CA VAL A 253 17.87 -10.89 1.81
C VAL A 253 17.07 -12.11 1.35
N PHE A 254 17.19 -12.54 0.10
CA PHE A 254 16.34 -13.56 -0.53
C PHE A 254 17.10 -14.61 -1.33
N GLY A 255 18.43 -14.57 -1.33
CA GLY A 255 19.26 -15.45 -2.18
C GLY A 255 19.27 -16.94 -1.80
N SER A 256 18.55 -17.35 -0.76
CA SER A 256 18.40 -18.75 -0.37
C SER A 256 17.07 -18.97 0.37
N SER A 257 16.60 -20.22 0.41
CA SER A 257 15.39 -20.59 1.18
C SER A 257 15.49 -20.16 2.64
N GLN A 258 16.66 -20.35 3.27
CA GLN A 258 16.88 -19.97 4.67
C GLN A 258 16.69 -18.46 4.90
N LYS A 259 17.14 -17.62 3.96
CA LYS A 259 17.00 -16.17 4.06
C LYS A 259 15.56 -15.72 3.83
N CYS A 260 14.85 -16.38 2.93
CA CYS A 260 13.40 -16.19 2.79
C CYS A 260 12.67 -16.57 4.08
N ASP A 261 13.02 -17.69 4.72
CA ASP A 261 12.44 -18.11 6.00
C ASP A 261 12.75 -17.11 7.13
N GLU A 262 13.97 -16.58 7.18
CA GLU A 262 14.38 -15.52 8.10
C GLU A 262 13.56 -14.25 7.87
N PHE A 263 13.35 -13.85 6.61
CA PHE A 263 12.49 -12.72 6.25
C PHE A 263 11.02 -12.95 6.63
N PHE A 264 10.49 -14.16 6.46
CA PHE A 264 9.13 -14.50 6.91
C PHE A 264 9.02 -14.39 8.43
N ARG A 265 9.96 -14.95 9.20
CA ARG A 265 9.96 -14.79 10.65
C ARG A 265 10.09 -13.33 11.06
N TRP A 266 10.94 -12.56 10.40
CA TRP A 266 11.05 -11.12 10.64
C TRP A 266 9.72 -10.40 10.34
N THR A 267 9.02 -10.77 9.27
CA THR A 267 7.73 -10.18 8.93
C THR A 267 6.66 -10.48 9.98
N VAL A 268 6.63 -11.71 10.51
CA VAL A 268 5.78 -12.07 11.66
C VAL A 268 6.14 -11.20 12.86
N GLN A 269 7.43 -11.01 13.16
CA GLN A 269 7.87 -10.17 14.27
C GLN A 269 7.44 -8.71 14.07
N PHE A 270 7.59 -8.18 12.86
CA PHE A 270 7.17 -6.84 12.49
C PHE A 270 5.67 -6.66 12.72
N MET A 271 4.85 -7.62 12.26
CA MET A 271 3.40 -7.61 12.46
C MET A 271 3.04 -7.65 13.95
N GLU A 272 3.59 -8.59 14.71
CA GLU A 272 3.31 -8.73 16.14
C GLU A 272 3.73 -7.46 16.93
N ARG A 273 4.86 -6.83 16.57
CA ARG A 273 5.29 -5.54 17.14
C ARG A 273 4.33 -4.40 16.77
N SER A 274 3.90 -4.36 15.51
CA SER A 274 3.01 -3.31 15.03
C SER A 274 1.62 -3.42 15.65
N VAL A 275 1.08 -4.64 15.78
CA VAL A 275 -0.18 -4.87 16.48
C VAL A 275 -0.07 -4.42 17.94
N ARG A 276 1.01 -4.80 18.64
CA ARG A 276 1.20 -4.43 20.06
C ARG A 276 1.39 -2.92 20.29
N ARG A 277 2.09 -2.22 19.39
CA ARG A 277 2.47 -0.82 19.59
C ARG A 277 1.52 0.18 18.95
N CYS A 278 0.90 -0.18 17.84
CA CYS A 278 0.17 0.76 17.01
C CYS A 278 -1.35 0.50 17.00
N LEU A 279 -1.81 -0.68 17.42
CA LEU A 279 -3.23 -1.02 17.46
C LEU A 279 -3.73 -1.07 18.90
N SER A 280 -4.83 -0.39 19.15
CA SER A 280 -5.49 -0.38 20.47
C SER A 280 -6.35 -1.62 20.70
N LEU A 281 -6.93 -2.18 19.63
CA LEU A 281 -7.84 -3.33 19.65
C LEU A 281 -8.99 -3.18 20.67
N ARG A 282 -9.49 -1.95 20.85
CA ARG A 282 -10.64 -1.61 21.69
C ARG A 282 -11.80 -1.07 20.85
N PRO A 283 -13.05 -1.15 21.32
CA PRO A 283 -14.19 -0.58 20.61
C PRO A 283 -13.96 0.91 20.30
N GLY A 284 -14.10 1.29 19.02
CA GLY A 284 -13.88 2.66 18.54
C GLY A 284 -12.42 3.10 18.46
N GLY A 285 -11.46 2.25 18.84
CA GLY A 285 -10.05 2.51 18.68
C GLY A 285 -9.49 2.00 17.35
N VAL A 286 -8.26 2.42 17.04
CA VAL A 286 -7.53 1.94 15.86
C VAL A 286 -7.26 0.44 16.00
N ASP A 287 -7.73 -0.33 15.02
CA ASP A 287 -7.68 -1.80 15.03
C ASP A 287 -7.05 -2.40 13.77
N SER A 288 -6.65 -1.56 12.81
CA SER A 288 -6.14 -1.96 11.50
C SER A 288 -5.10 -0.96 10.98
N MET A 289 -4.35 -1.35 9.96
CA MET A 289 -3.25 -0.57 9.39
C MET A 289 -3.24 -0.55 7.86
N ILE A 290 -2.55 0.42 7.27
CA ILE A 290 -2.35 0.51 5.83
C ILE A 290 -0.92 0.12 5.49
N HIS A 291 -0.75 -0.73 4.48
CA HIS A 291 0.56 -1.08 3.95
C HIS A 291 0.77 -0.38 2.61
N ILE A 292 1.76 0.51 2.52
CA ILE A 292 2.19 1.14 1.28
C ILE A 292 3.44 0.43 0.78
N MET A 293 3.43 -0.10 -0.44
CA MET A 293 4.57 -0.78 -1.04
C MET A 293 5.10 -0.02 -2.23
N ASP A 294 6.36 0.41 -2.14
CA ASP A 294 7.04 1.16 -3.17
C ASP A 294 7.83 0.24 -4.09
N LEU A 295 7.37 0.14 -5.34
CA LEU A 295 7.97 -0.70 -6.38
C LEU A 295 8.96 0.05 -7.28
N LYS A 296 9.26 1.32 -6.97
CA LYS A 296 10.15 2.16 -7.79
C LYS A 296 11.56 1.56 -7.88
N ASN A 297 12.13 1.52 -9.08
CA ASN A 297 13.48 0.98 -9.36
C ASN A 297 13.64 -0.54 -9.11
N LEU A 298 12.56 -1.30 -8.95
CA LEU A 298 12.66 -2.75 -8.96
C LEU A 298 12.96 -3.24 -10.39
N GLN A 299 14.09 -3.91 -10.56
CA GLN A 299 14.43 -4.54 -11.83
C GLN A 299 13.48 -5.71 -12.14
N LYS A 300 13.14 -5.90 -13.42
CA LYS A 300 12.23 -6.97 -13.90
C LYS A 300 12.65 -8.37 -13.42
N SER A 301 13.95 -8.65 -13.40
CA SER A 301 14.51 -9.92 -12.89
C SER A 301 14.28 -10.09 -11.39
N SER A 302 14.59 -9.07 -10.60
CA SER A 302 14.39 -9.08 -9.14
C SER A 302 12.90 -9.18 -8.77
N MET A 303 12.00 -8.71 -9.63
CA MET A 303 10.57 -8.84 -9.41
C MET A 303 10.08 -10.29 -9.47
N LYS A 304 10.60 -11.10 -10.41
CA LYS A 304 10.20 -12.52 -10.52
C LYS A 304 10.46 -13.28 -9.22
N ASP A 305 11.59 -12.99 -8.59
CA ASP A 305 12.00 -13.63 -7.35
C ASP A 305 11.24 -13.02 -6.14
N LEU A 306 11.09 -11.69 -6.10
CA LEU A 306 10.29 -10.99 -5.07
C LEU A 306 8.82 -11.43 -5.07
N ARG A 307 8.26 -11.77 -6.24
CA ARG A 307 6.88 -12.26 -6.36
C ARG A 307 6.59 -13.44 -5.45
N GLY A 308 7.47 -14.44 -5.41
CA GLY A 308 7.27 -15.63 -4.58
C GLY A 308 7.20 -15.26 -3.09
N VAL A 309 8.11 -14.38 -2.67
CA VAL A 309 8.15 -13.86 -1.31
C VAL A 309 6.88 -13.07 -0.97
N LEU A 310 6.47 -12.15 -1.85
CA LEU A 310 5.27 -11.34 -1.65
C LEU A 310 4.01 -12.21 -1.58
N LYS A 311 3.84 -13.16 -2.52
CA LYS A 311 2.70 -14.09 -2.53
C LYS A 311 2.59 -14.83 -1.20
N ASN A 312 3.70 -15.40 -0.73
CA ASN A 312 3.73 -16.13 0.54
C ASN A 312 3.46 -15.21 1.72
N ASN A 313 3.97 -13.97 1.70
CA ASN A 313 3.75 -13.00 2.77
C ASN A 313 2.28 -12.57 2.84
N PHE A 314 1.65 -12.28 1.70
CA PHE A 314 0.21 -11.96 1.68
C PHE A 314 -0.64 -13.15 2.12
N GLY A 315 -0.29 -14.38 1.73
CA GLY A 315 -0.96 -15.59 2.23
C GLY A 315 -0.83 -15.72 3.75
N LEU A 316 0.38 -15.56 4.28
CA LEU A 316 0.65 -15.54 5.72
C LEU A 316 -0.20 -14.51 6.47
N LEU A 317 -0.26 -13.27 5.97
CA LEU A 317 -1.06 -12.20 6.55
C LEU A 317 -2.57 -12.49 6.47
N HIS A 318 -3.04 -13.01 5.34
CA HIS A 318 -4.44 -13.35 5.14
C HIS A 318 -4.89 -14.45 6.12
N ASP A 319 -4.11 -15.52 6.23
CA ASP A 319 -4.49 -16.71 7.01
C ASP A 319 -4.39 -16.49 8.53
N ASN A 320 -3.45 -15.64 8.97
CA ASN A 320 -3.09 -15.53 10.40
C ASN A 320 -3.32 -14.14 11.01
N TYR A 321 -3.55 -13.11 10.19
CA TYR A 321 -3.78 -11.72 10.64
C TYR A 321 -5.08 -11.15 10.04
N PRO A 322 -6.22 -11.83 10.21
CA PRO A 322 -7.47 -11.46 9.56
C PRO A 322 -7.91 -10.05 9.95
N GLU A 323 -8.30 -9.25 8.96
CA GLU A 323 -8.79 -7.87 9.14
C GLU A 323 -7.87 -6.95 9.97
N LEU A 324 -6.56 -7.21 10.00
CA LEU A 324 -5.57 -6.29 10.55
C LEU A 324 -5.03 -5.32 9.49
N ILE A 325 -5.06 -5.72 8.21
CA ILE A 325 -4.73 -4.81 7.11
C ILE A 325 -6.00 -4.24 6.51
N HIS A 326 -6.10 -2.91 6.54
CA HIS A 326 -7.20 -2.15 5.95
C HIS A 326 -7.03 -2.04 4.43
N LYS A 327 -5.85 -1.62 3.96
CA LYS A 327 -5.51 -1.48 2.54
C LYS A 327 -4.04 -1.86 2.28
N HIS A 328 -3.80 -2.41 1.10
CA HIS A 328 -2.50 -2.58 0.46
C HIS A 328 -2.40 -1.60 -0.71
N VAL A 329 -1.55 -0.59 -0.61
CA VAL A 329 -1.36 0.45 -1.63
C VAL A 329 -0.01 0.26 -2.29
N MET A 330 0.01 -0.21 -3.52
CA MET A 330 1.22 -0.41 -4.32
C MET A 330 1.44 0.83 -5.18
N ILE A 331 2.60 1.46 -5.03
CA ILE A 331 2.94 2.72 -5.70
C ILE A 331 4.16 2.54 -6.60
N ASN A 332 4.30 3.42 -7.58
CA ASN A 332 5.31 3.33 -8.63
C ASN A 332 5.26 1.98 -9.35
N VAL A 333 4.04 1.47 -9.57
CA VAL A 333 3.80 0.20 -10.25
C VAL A 333 4.23 0.36 -11.72
N PRO A 334 5.23 -0.41 -12.22
CA PRO A 334 5.69 -0.32 -13.60
C PRO A 334 4.59 -0.69 -14.61
N PHE A 335 4.62 -0.17 -15.83
CA PHE A 335 3.60 -0.47 -16.84
C PHE A 335 3.48 -1.98 -17.12
N TRP A 336 4.61 -2.68 -17.32
CA TRP A 336 4.64 -4.14 -17.51
C TRP A 336 4.03 -4.94 -16.34
N TYR A 337 3.86 -4.34 -15.15
CA TYR A 337 3.22 -5.00 -14.03
C TYR A 337 1.70 -5.11 -14.24
N TYR A 338 1.09 -4.10 -14.89
CA TYR A 338 -0.34 -4.11 -15.20
C TYR A 338 -0.64 -5.22 -16.21
N THR A 339 0.16 -5.38 -17.26
CA THR A 339 0.02 -6.53 -18.18
C THR A 339 0.28 -7.91 -17.50
N TYR A 340 0.83 -7.93 -16.28
CA TYR A 340 1.12 -9.10 -15.45
C TYR A 340 0.23 -9.23 -14.18
N HIS A 341 -1.01 -8.70 -14.18
CA HIS A 341 -2.02 -8.73 -13.09
C HIS A 341 -2.15 -10.04 -12.26
N VAL A 342 -1.57 -11.13 -12.76
CA VAL A 342 -1.34 -12.46 -12.16
C VAL A 342 -0.64 -12.47 -10.78
N LEU A 343 -0.05 -11.35 -10.32
CA LEU A 343 0.67 -11.35 -9.05
C LEU A 343 -0.17 -11.72 -7.82
N PHE A 344 -1.47 -11.40 -7.84
CA PHE A 344 -2.34 -11.65 -6.68
C PHE A 344 -3.70 -12.26 -7.02
N LEU A 345 -4.02 -12.63 -8.27
CA LEU A 345 -5.37 -13.13 -8.63
C LEU A 345 -5.93 -14.22 -7.68
N PRO A 346 -5.15 -15.23 -7.22
CA PRO A 346 -5.68 -16.22 -6.27
C PRO A 346 -5.92 -15.65 -4.85
N LEU A 347 -5.06 -14.73 -4.38
CA LEU A 347 -5.17 -14.09 -3.06
C LEU A 347 -6.23 -12.97 -3.06
N ILE A 348 -6.41 -12.28 -4.19
CA ILE A 348 -7.45 -11.28 -4.47
C ILE A 348 -8.83 -11.93 -4.60
N HIS A 349 -8.90 -13.22 -4.96
CA HIS A 349 -10.17 -13.94 -4.96
C HIS A 349 -10.62 -14.33 -3.53
N GLN A 350 -9.67 -14.54 -2.61
CA GLN A 350 -9.94 -14.89 -1.20
C GLN A 350 -10.02 -13.67 -0.27
N SER A 351 -9.30 -12.59 -0.59
CA SER A 351 -9.39 -11.31 0.12
C SER A 351 -10.35 -10.36 -0.62
N ASN A 352 -11.03 -9.46 0.10
CA ASN A 352 -11.87 -8.46 -0.53
C ASN A 352 -11.05 -7.64 -1.55
N LYS A 353 -11.34 -7.76 -2.85
CA LYS A 353 -10.62 -7.08 -3.95
C LYS A 353 -10.36 -5.60 -3.67
N ASN A 354 -11.31 -4.95 -3.00
CA ASN A 354 -11.27 -3.56 -2.59
C ASN A 354 -10.16 -3.23 -1.59
N LYS A 355 -9.39 -4.21 -1.10
CA LYS A 355 -8.23 -3.99 -0.22
C LYS A 355 -6.97 -3.58 -0.96
N PHE A 356 -6.86 -3.83 -2.26
CA PHE A 356 -5.67 -3.52 -3.04
C PHE A 356 -5.88 -2.25 -3.89
N ILE A 357 -4.87 -1.38 -3.90
CA ILE A 357 -4.85 -0.14 -4.69
C ILE A 357 -3.50 -0.09 -5.40
N PHE A 358 -3.52 0.16 -6.70
CA PHE A 358 -2.32 0.22 -7.55
C PHE A 358 -2.19 1.61 -8.15
N ALA A 359 -1.01 2.23 -8.02
CA ALA A 359 -0.72 3.55 -8.55
C ALA A 359 0.53 3.55 -9.43
N ARG A 360 0.37 3.99 -10.67
CA ARG A 360 1.46 4.34 -11.59
C ARG A 360 2.30 5.48 -11.01
N PRO A 361 3.59 5.63 -11.42
CA PRO A 361 4.46 6.70 -10.94
C PRO A 361 3.84 8.11 -11.01
N SER A 362 3.10 8.42 -12.07
CA SER A 362 2.43 9.71 -12.27
C SER A 362 1.29 9.99 -11.28
N ARG A 363 0.65 8.94 -10.74
CA ARG A 363 -0.52 9.05 -9.85
C ARG A 363 -0.19 8.84 -8.36
N VAL A 364 1.05 8.50 -7.99
CA VAL A 364 1.44 8.19 -6.60
C VAL A 364 1.00 9.24 -5.59
N THR A 365 1.38 10.51 -5.80
CA THR A 365 1.04 11.57 -4.84
C THR A 365 -0.46 11.79 -4.75
N LYS A 366 -1.19 11.80 -5.89
CA LYS A 366 -2.66 11.93 -5.92
C LYS A 366 -3.32 10.80 -5.11
N THR A 367 -2.89 9.54 -5.33
CA THR A 367 -3.43 8.38 -4.62
C THR A 367 -3.15 8.41 -3.13
N LEU A 368 -1.91 8.72 -2.72
CA LEU A 368 -1.56 8.71 -1.29
C LEU A 368 -2.22 9.83 -0.51
N LEU A 369 -2.45 10.99 -1.12
CA LEU A 369 -3.19 12.09 -0.50
C LEU A 369 -4.67 11.79 -0.24
N LYS A 370 -5.24 10.74 -0.83
CA LYS A 370 -6.56 10.22 -0.45
C LYS A 370 -6.54 9.60 0.96
N PHE A 371 -5.38 9.16 1.44
CA PHE A 371 -5.22 8.45 2.72
C PHE A 371 -4.42 9.24 3.76
N VAL A 372 -3.45 10.04 3.34
CA VAL A 372 -2.46 10.68 4.22
C VAL A 372 -2.50 12.18 4.06
N ALA A 373 -2.53 12.92 5.17
CA ALA A 373 -2.44 14.36 5.13
C ALA A 373 -1.09 14.83 4.52
N PRO A 374 -1.04 15.96 3.79
CA PRO A 374 0.19 16.41 3.14
C PRO A 374 1.38 16.59 4.09
N GLN A 375 1.15 17.04 5.33
CA GLN A 375 2.18 17.18 6.37
C GLN A 375 2.73 15.85 6.88
N ASP A 376 1.96 14.77 6.77
CA ASP A 376 2.30 13.44 7.28
C ASP A 376 2.81 12.49 6.18
N LEU A 377 2.64 12.89 4.92
CA LEU A 377 3.17 12.16 3.77
C LEU A 377 4.67 12.46 3.58
N PRO A 378 5.56 11.45 3.48
CA PRO A 378 6.98 11.66 3.22
C PRO A 378 7.26 12.47 1.95
N VAL A 379 8.28 13.32 1.99
CA VAL A 379 8.70 14.17 0.85
C VAL A 379 8.98 13.39 -0.43
N GLN A 380 9.50 12.17 -0.30
CA GLN A 380 9.78 11.28 -1.44
C GLN A 380 8.52 10.85 -2.19
N TYR A 381 7.35 10.93 -1.55
CA TYR A 381 6.05 10.56 -2.11
C TYR A 381 5.17 11.76 -2.47
N GLY A 382 5.69 12.99 -2.36
CA GLY A 382 4.93 14.19 -2.70
C GLY A 382 4.38 14.99 -1.52
N GLY A 383 4.68 14.60 -0.28
CA GLY A 383 4.25 15.34 0.91
C GLY A 383 5.30 16.29 1.46
N LEU A 384 5.11 16.69 2.72
CA LEU A 384 5.95 17.67 3.43
C LEU A 384 6.67 17.04 4.66
N LYS A 385 6.41 15.77 4.99
CA LYS A 385 7.04 15.09 6.13
C LYS A 385 8.51 14.79 5.86
N ARG A 386 9.37 15.25 6.78
CA ARG A 386 10.81 14.99 6.80
C ARG A 386 11.18 14.27 8.09
N GLU A 387 12.21 13.43 8.02
CA GLU A 387 12.76 12.78 9.22
C GLU A 387 13.45 13.82 10.10
N ASN A 388 13.24 13.74 11.42
CA ASN A 388 13.84 14.63 12.42
C ASN A 388 13.66 16.12 12.12
N ASP A 389 12.43 16.51 11.77
CA ASP A 389 12.09 17.88 11.39
C ASP A 389 12.11 18.83 12.61
N ASN A 390 13.11 19.73 12.66
CA ASN A 390 13.19 20.78 13.68
C ASN A 390 12.45 22.06 13.26
N ASP A 391 12.03 22.18 12.00
CA ASP A 391 11.40 23.38 11.46
C ASP A 391 9.89 23.37 11.59
N PHE A 392 9.30 22.20 11.41
CA PHE A 392 7.87 22.03 11.51
C PHE A 392 7.51 20.81 12.34
N THR A 393 6.39 20.94 13.01
CA THR A 393 5.71 19.95 13.84
C THR A 393 4.42 19.53 13.15
N GLU A 394 3.81 18.43 13.60
CA GLU A 394 2.53 17.94 13.09
C GLU A 394 1.37 18.95 13.33
N SER A 395 1.53 19.86 14.29
CA SER A 395 0.56 20.93 14.56
C SER A 395 0.63 22.13 13.60
N ASP A 396 1.70 22.26 12.80
CA ASP A 396 1.85 23.39 11.89
C ASP A 396 0.91 23.23 10.68
N LYS A 397 -0.09 24.11 10.58
CA LYS A 397 -1.15 24.05 9.58
C LYS A 397 -0.59 24.13 8.15
N VAL A 398 -0.99 23.17 7.32
CA VAL A 398 -0.76 23.21 5.86
C VAL A 398 -1.94 23.88 5.18
N SER A 399 -1.64 24.76 4.24
CA SER A 399 -2.60 25.43 3.37
C SER A 399 -2.50 24.88 1.95
N GLU A 400 -3.60 24.95 1.22
CA GLU A 400 -3.70 24.50 -0.17
C GLU A 400 -4.01 25.68 -1.09
N THR A 401 -3.40 25.69 -2.28
CA THR A 401 -3.79 26.58 -3.38
C THR A 401 -3.72 25.85 -4.72
N ILE A 402 -4.50 26.33 -5.68
CA ILE A 402 -4.47 25.84 -7.06
C ILE A 402 -3.68 26.82 -7.93
N VAL A 403 -2.86 26.28 -8.82
CA VAL A 403 -2.22 27.01 -9.92
C VAL A 403 -2.89 26.53 -11.20
N TRP A 404 -3.56 27.45 -11.90
CA TRP A 404 -4.26 27.13 -13.14
C TRP A 404 -3.28 26.83 -14.27
N LYS A 405 -3.78 26.22 -15.34
CA LYS A 405 -3.01 25.95 -16.56
C LYS A 405 -2.43 27.24 -17.16
N ASN A 406 -1.22 27.15 -17.71
CA ASN A 406 -0.50 28.27 -18.33
C ASN A 406 -0.55 29.58 -17.51
N SER A 407 -0.35 29.47 -16.20
CA SER A 407 -0.47 30.60 -15.28
C SER A 407 0.58 30.56 -14.18
N THR A 408 0.91 31.74 -13.66
CA THR A 408 1.76 31.88 -12.48
C THR A 408 0.91 32.27 -11.27
N LYS A 409 1.10 31.56 -10.14
CA LYS A 409 0.48 31.90 -8.86
C LYS A 409 1.55 32.30 -7.85
N GLY A 410 1.41 33.49 -7.25
CA GLY A 410 2.23 33.92 -6.12
C GLY A 410 1.61 33.53 -4.80
N ILE A 411 2.29 32.69 -4.01
CA ILE A 411 1.97 32.48 -2.60
C ILE A 411 2.62 33.61 -1.80
N GLN A 412 1.82 34.32 -1.02
CA GLN A 412 2.24 35.50 -0.27
C GLN A 412 2.26 35.20 1.22
N ILE A 413 3.41 35.40 1.86
CA ILE A 413 3.59 35.23 3.30
C ILE A 413 3.98 36.60 3.87
N PRO A 414 3.01 37.37 4.42
CA PRO A 414 3.28 38.68 4.99
C PRO A 414 4.02 38.55 6.32
N VAL A 415 4.96 39.48 6.57
CA VAL A 415 5.80 39.50 7.76
C VAL A 415 6.00 40.96 8.21
N HIS A 416 5.36 41.31 9.33
CA HIS A 416 5.41 42.68 9.86
C HIS A 416 6.49 42.88 10.93
N GLU A 417 7.01 41.80 11.51
CA GLU A 417 8.02 41.84 12.56
C GLU A 417 9.43 41.75 11.95
N THR A 418 10.36 42.54 12.49
CA THR A 418 11.78 42.49 12.13
C THR A 418 12.58 41.69 13.15
N GLY A 419 13.75 41.19 12.76
CA GLY A 419 14.57 40.34 13.62
C GLY A 419 14.10 38.90 13.72
N VAL A 420 13.25 38.47 12.78
CA VAL A 420 12.70 37.11 12.71
C VAL A 420 13.22 36.36 11.49
N THR A 421 13.30 35.05 11.59
CA THR A 421 13.52 34.16 10.44
C THR A 421 12.20 33.50 10.08
N VAL A 422 11.83 33.63 8.82
CA VAL A 422 10.66 32.97 8.25
C VAL A 422 11.14 31.72 7.54
N THR A 423 10.60 30.56 7.91
CA THR A 423 10.84 29.30 7.22
C THR A 423 9.55 28.89 6.51
N TRP A 424 9.64 28.51 5.24
CA TRP A 424 8.51 27.98 4.48
C TRP A 424 8.86 26.64 3.85
N ASP A 425 7.80 25.87 3.59
CA ASP A 425 7.88 24.53 3.02
C ASP A 425 6.69 24.34 2.08
N PHE A 426 6.94 23.91 0.85
CA PHE A 426 5.88 23.68 -0.12
C PHE A 426 6.18 22.51 -1.06
N THR A 427 5.12 21.97 -1.64
CA THR A 427 5.19 20.90 -2.63
C THR A 427 4.02 20.99 -3.60
N VAL A 428 4.20 20.45 -4.81
CA VAL A 428 3.21 20.49 -5.88
C VAL A 428 2.85 19.06 -6.27
N VAL A 429 1.55 18.77 -6.36
CA VAL A 429 1.04 17.48 -6.83
C VAL A 429 1.24 17.40 -8.35
N LYS A 430 1.98 16.37 -8.80
CA LYS A 430 2.50 16.23 -10.17
C LYS A 430 3.48 17.38 -10.50
N ARG A 431 4.78 17.07 -10.50
CA ARG A 431 5.90 18.04 -10.52
C ARG A 431 6.43 18.34 -11.94
N ASP A 432 5.82 17.74 -12.94
CA ASP A 432 6.10 17.89 -14.36
C ASP A 432 5.99 19.35 -14.80
N ASN A 433 7.07 19.86 -15.41
CA ASN A 433 7.13 21.18 -16.05
C ASN A 433 6.69 22.36 -15.17
N ILE A 434 6.92 22.26 -13.86
CA ILE A 434 6.73 23.36 -12.90
C ILE A 434 8.06 24.03 -12.61
N THR A 435 8.05 25.37 -12.63
CA THR A 435 9.17 26.17 -12.14
C THR A 435 8.70 27.10 -11.02
N TYR A 436 9.64 27.53 -10.18
CA TYR A 436 9.34 28.46 -9.10
C TYR A 436 10.46 29.47 -8.90
N LYS A 437 10.09 30.60 -8.31
CA LYS A 437 10.98 31.70 -7.93
C LYS A 437 10.58 32.20 -6.54
N GLU A 438 11.57 32.59 -5.74
CA GLU A 438 11.32 33.10 -4.38
C GLU A 438 11.92 34.50 -4.23
N GLU A 439 11.12 35.43 -3.76
CA GLU A 439 11.50 36.83 -3.57
C GLU A 439 11.01 37.35 -2.22
N PHE A 440 11.77 38.26 -1.63
CA PHE A 440 11.29 39.11 -0.56
C PHE A 440 10.95 40.49 -1.14
N VAL A 441 9.75 40.96 -0.86
CA VAL A 441 9.25 42.28 -1.28
C VAL A 441 9.04 43.11 -0.01
N PRO A 442 9.92 44.09 0.26
CA PRO A 442 9.75 45.02 1.37
C PRO A 442 8.45 45.82 1.24
N GLU A 443 7.87 46.25 2.37
CA GLU A 443 6.74 47.19 2.40
C GLU A 443 7.18 48.62 2.02
N ASP A 444 8.44 48.98 2.28
CA ASP A 444 8.99 50.28 1.89
C ASP A 444 9.24 50.33 0.36
N GLU A 445 8.53 51.23 -0.32
CA GLU A 445 8.65 51.45 -1.77
C GLU A 445 10.06 51.89 -2.20
N CYS A 446 10.86 52.41 -1.26
CA CYS A 446 12.26 52.78 -1.51
C CYS A 446 13.24 51.60 -1.40
N SER A 447 12.82 50.47 -0.83
CA SER A 447 13.65 49.28 -0.67
C SER A 447 13.61 48.37 -1.90
N TYR A 448 14.72 47.72 -2.20
CA TYR A 448 14.83 46.83 -3.36
C TYR A 448 14.23 45.45 -3.05
N LYS A 449 13.52 44.87 -4.03
CA LYS A 449 13.13 43.47 -3.98
C LYS A 449 14.37 42.58 -3.92
N ILE A 450 14.39 41.66 -2.95
CA ILE A 450 15.50 40.75 -2.73
C ILE A 450 15.16 39.41 -3.38
N LEU A 451 15.97 38.99 -4.34
CA LEU A 451 15.85 37.69 -4.97
C LEU A 451 16.45 36.61 -4.07
N ILE A 452 15.59 35.83 -3.42
CA ILE A 452 16.00 34.73 -2.51
C ILE A 452 16.42 33.52 -3.34
N ARG A 453 15.62 33.19 -4.36
CA ARG A 453 15.89 32.08 -5.27
C ARG A 453 15.56 32.45 -6.70
N ARG A 454 16.56 32.30 -7.56
CA ARG A 454 16.38 32.38 -9.02
C ARG A 454 15.43 31.27 -9.48
N MET A 455 14.77 31.51 -10.60
CA MET A 455 13.84 30.57 -11.21
C MET A 455 14.48 29.18 -11.35
N LYS A 456 13.85 28.15 -10.79
CA LYS A 456 14.33 26.76 -10.80
C LYS A 456 13.19 25.80 -11.15
N LYS A 457 13.48 24.73 -11.90
CA LYS A 457 12.57 23.58 -12.07
C LYS A 457 12.33 22.90 -10.72
N LEU A 458 11.09 22.50 -10.48
CA LEU A 458 10.68 21.83 -9.25
C LEU A 458 10.94 20.32 -9.34
N GLU A 459 11.87 19.82 -8.53
CA GLU A 459 12.24 18.39 -8.51
C GLU A 459 11.57 17.64 -7.34
N GLY A 460 11.24 18.35 -6.26
CA GLY A 460 10.74 17.79 -5.02
C GLY A 460 10.09 18.84 -4.12
N SER A 461 9.74 18.43 -2.91
CA SER A 461 9.26 19.35 -1.88
C SER A 461 10.39 20.31 -1.47
N VAL A 462 10.11 21.61 -1.46
CA VAL A 462 11.10 22.66 -1.26
C VAL A 462 10.93 23.25 0.13
N ARG A 463 12.05 23.39 0.85
CA ARG A 463 12.13 24.15 2.10
C ARG A 463 13.18 25.24 1.94
N ASN A 464 12.85 26.44 2.39
CA ASN A 464 13.79 27.54 2.48
C ASN A 464 13.45 28.45 3.66
N SER A 465 14.38 29.33 4.01
CA SER A 465 14.22 30.29 5.09
C SER A 465 14.89 31.60 4.77
N PHE A 466 14.35 32.70 5.28
CA PHE A 466 14.90 34.03 5.08
C PHE A 466 14.79 34.88 6.36
N TYR A 467 15.84 35.64 6.65
CA TYR A 467 15.89 36.55 7.79
C TYR A 467 15.31 37.90 7.38
N ILE A 468 14.38 38.41 8.20
CA ILE A 468 13.61 39.61 7.94
C ILE A 468 14.21 40.77 8.76
N ASN A 469 14.85 41.70 8.07
CA ASN A 469 15.43 42.92 8.64
C ASN A 469 14.48 44.13 8.58
N GLU A 470 13.51 44.12 7.68
CA GLU A 470 12.48 45.14 7.49
C GLU A 470 11.12 44.48 7.20
N PRO A 471 9.97 45.12 7.51
CA PRO A 471 8.65 44.58 7.19
C PRO A 471 8.44 44.37 5.70
N GLY A 472 7.73 43.33 5.32
CA GLY A 472 7.56 42.94 3.93
C GLY A 472 6.80 41.64 3.77
N MET A 473 6.97 41.01 2.61
CA MET A 473 6.35 39.73 2.31
C MET A 473 7.29 38.82 1.51
N ILE A 474 7.27 37.53 1.84
CA ILE A 474 7.87 36.49 1.00
C ILE A 474 6.86 36.13 -0.09
N VAL A 475 7.31 36.16 -1.34
CA VAL A 475 6.52 35.79 -2.52
C VAL A 475 7.16 34.56 -3.16
N ILE A 476 6.42 33.45 -3.17
CA ILE A 476 6.79 32.22 -3.88
C ILE A 476 5.95 32.18 -5.16
N SER A 477 6.56 32.54 -6.28
CA SER A 477 5.92 32.52 -7.59
C SER A 477 6.10 31.13 -8.20
N ILE A 478 4.99 30.41 -8.36
CA ILE A 478 4.95 29.08 -8.98
C ILE A 478 4.37 29.24 -10.37
N ASP A 479 5.14 28.84 -11.37
CA ASP A 479 4.78 28.94 -12.77
C ASP A 479 4.41 27.55 -13.31
N ASN A 480 3.16 27.43 -13.75
CA ASN A 480 2.60 26.23 -14.35
C ASN A 480 2.47 26.40 -15.85
N LEU A 481 3.44 25.84 -16.58
CA LEU A 481 3.47 25.86 -18.05
C LEU A 481 2.74 24.66 -18.66
N THR A 482 1.97 23.91 -17.86
CA THR A 482 1.20 22.76 -18.32
C THR A 482 -0.26 23.13 -18.58
N TYR A 483 -0.94 22.30 -19.37
CA TYR A 483 -2.37 22.44 -19.67
C TYR A 483 -3.29 21.94 -18.55
N LYS A 484 -2.76 21.30 -17.50
CA LYS A 484 -3.53 20.80 -16.35
C LYS A 484 -3.33 21.69 -15.12
N LYS A 485 -4.38 21.90 -14.32
CA LYS A 485 -4.26 22.63 -13.05
C LYS A 485 -3.41 21.82 -12.05
N LYS A 486 -2.71 22.51 -11.16
CA LYS A 486 -1.85 21.88 -10.15
C LYS A 486 -2.26 22.30 -8.75
N ARG A 487 -2.25 21.35 -7.82
CA ARG A 487 -2.49 21.58 -6.40
C ARG A 487 -1.16 21.79 -5.70
N VAL A 488 -1.09 22.82 -4.86
CA VAL A 488 0.11 23.17 -4.09
C VAL A 488 -0.23 23.16 -2.62
N PHE A 489 0.57 22.43 -1.85
CA PHE A 489 0.52 22.44 -0.40
C PHE A 489 1.69 23.23 0.13
N TYR A 490 1.42 24.15 1.06
CA TYR A 490 2.45 24.98 1.66
C TYR A 490 2.17 25.26 3.12
N ARG A 491 3.23 25.50 3.87
CA ARG A 491 3.19 25.97 5.26
C ARG A 491 4.34 26.94 5.51
N SER A 492 4.17 27.80 6.48
CA SER A 492 5.21 28.74 6.90
C SER A 492 5.21 28.90 8.42
N LYS A 493 6.37 29.26 8.95
CA LYS A 493 6.58 29.48 10.38
C LYS A 493 7.54 30.63 10.57
N ILE A 494 7.18 31.54 11.47
CA ILE A 494 8.01 32.68 11.86
C ILE A 494 8.65 32.35 13.21
N ARG A 495 9.96 32.58 13.32
CA ARG A 495 10.70 32.34 14.56
C ARG A 495 11.58 33.55 14.88
N PRO A 496 11.74 33.90 16.17
CA PRO A 496 12.76 34.86 16.58
C PRO A 496 14.14 34.37 16.15
N ALA A 497 14.99 35.26 15.65
CA ALA A 497 16.38 34.91 15.38
C ALA A 497 17.10 34.67 16.73
N MET A 498 17.43 33.42 17.02
CA MET A 498 18.32 33.11 18.15
C MET A 498 19.75 33.45 17.75
N TYR A 499 20.34 34.46 18.41
CA TYR A 499 21.78 34.70 18.35
C TYR A 499 22.49 33.50 18.96
N ILE A 500 23.12 32.67 18.13
CA ILE A 500 24.13 31.71 18.60
C ILE A 500 25.35 32.55 18.97
N PHE A 501 25.47 32.89 20.25
CA PHE A 501 26.74 33.35 20.80
C PHE A 501 27.72 32.18 20.73
N PHE A 502 28.57 32.16 19.70
CA PHE A 502 29.80 31.38 19.77
C PHE A 502 30.64 32.00 20.90
N LYS A 503 30.66 31.35 22.06
CA LYS A 503 31.68 31.63 23.08
C LYS A 503 33.03 31.29 22.46
N SER A 504 33.85 32.32 22.24
CA SER A 504 35.23 32.23 21.75
C SER A 504 36.11 31.43 22.70
#